data_AF-A0A5E7G3U5-F1
#
_entry.id   AF-A0A5E7G3U5-F1
#
_cell.length_a   1.000
_cell.length_b   1.000
_cell.length_c   1.000
_cell.angle_alpha   90.00
_cell.angle_beta   90.00
_cell.angle_gamma   90.00
#
_symmetry.space_group_name_H-M   'P 1'
#
loop_
_entity.id
_entity.type
_entity.pdbx_description
1 polymer ?
#
loop_
_entity_poly.entity_id
_entity_poly.type
_entity_poly.pdbx_seq_one_letter_code
_entity_poly.pdbx_strand_id
1 'polypeptide(L)' 'MSPTPRTKKKLTTETLIRAVASSTAIETGQSVETIERKLKLRSSKFLHLSLAK' A
#
# COMPACT_ATOMS: atom_id res chain seq x y z
N MET A 1 -27.26 -20.67 -11.46
CA MET A 1 -25.97 -19.95 -11.58
C MET A 1 -25.20 -20.15 -10.28
N SER A 2 -24.17 -20.98 -10.29
CA SER A 2 -23.33 -21.27 -9.11
C SER A 2 -22.28 -20.16 -8.91
N PRO A 3 -22.01 -19.72 -7.66
CA PRO A 3 -21.01 -18.69 -7.40
C PRO A 3 -19.60 -19.26 -7.65
N THR A 4 -18.84 -18.63 -8.54
CA THR A 4 -17.45 -19.00 -8.81
C THR A 4 -16.56 -18.70 -7.61
N PRO A 5 -15.63 -19.59 -7.24
CA PRO A 5 -14.71 -19.33 -6.14
C PRO A 5 -13.80 -18.15 -6.49
N ARG A 6 -13.94 -17.04 -5.77
CA ARG A 6 -13.02 -15.90 -5.89
C ARG A 6 -11.68 -16.32 -5.29
N THR A 7 -10.73 -16.66 -6.15
CA THR A 7 -9.33 -16.86 -5.76
C THR A 7 -8.84 -15.59 -5.07
N LYS A 8 -8.53 -15.71 -3.77
CA LYS A 8 -7.98 -14.61 -2.99
C LYS A 8 -6.62 -14.26 -3.59
N LYS A 9 -6.56 -13.18 -4.39
CA LYS A 9 -5.29 -12.63 -4.84
C LYS A 9 -4.48 -12.29 -3.59
N LYS A 10 -3.33 -12.93 -3.44
CA LYS A 10 -2.40 -12.61 -2.36
C LYS A 10 -2.00 -11.14 -2.54
N LEU A 11 -2.28 -10.33 -1.54
CA LEU A 11 -1.90 -8.92 -1.52
C LEU A 11 -0.37 -8.88 -1.37
N THR A 12 0.32 -8.41 -2.40
CA THR A 12 1.77 -8.25 -2.36
C THR A 12 2.10 -6.92 -1.69
N THR A 13 3.26 -6.84 -1.05
CA THR A 13 3.74 -5.59 -0.43
C THR A 13 3.75 -4.43 -1.41
N GLU A 14 4.04 -4.68 -2.70
CA GLU A 14 4.00 -3.66 -3.74
C GLU A 14 2.59 -3.12 -3.99
N THR A 15 1.58 -4.00 -4.03
CA THR A 15 0.18 -3.56 -4.18
C THR A 15 -0.28 -2.73 -2.98
N LEU A 16 0.18 -3.06 -1.78
CA LEU A 16 -0.09 -2.28 -0.58
C LEU A 16 0.61 -0.91 -0.63
N ILE A 17 1.90 -0.87 -0.99
CA ILE A 17 2.67 0.38 -1.13
C ILE A 17 2.00 1.30 -2.16
N ARG A 18 1.57 0.76 -3.30
CA ARG A 18 0.88 1.54 -4.33
C ARG A 18 -0.43 2.13 -3.82
N ALA A 19 -1.25 1.33 -3.15
CA ALA A 19 -2.53 1.78 -2.61
C ALA A 19 -2.36 2.92 -1.59
N VAL A 20 -1.40 2.77 -0.67
CA VAL A 20 -1.07 3.81 0.31
C VAL A 20 -0.54 5.07 -0.40
N ALA A 21 0.43 4.91 -1.31
CA ALA A 21 1.02 6.04 -2.02
C ALA A 21 -0.01 6.81 -2.85
N SER A 22 -0.98 6.14 -3.47
CA SER A 22 -2.07 6.80 -4.20
C SER A 22 -2.95 7.64 -3.27
N SER A 23 -3.35 7.12 -2.12
CA SER A 23 -4.16 7.87 -1.15
C SER A 23 -3.39 9.07 -0.60
N THR A 24 -2.12 8.87 -0.23
CA THR A 24 -1.28 9.93 0.31
C THR A 24 -0.94 10.98 -0.75
N ALA A 25 -0.79 10.60 -2.02
CA ALA A 25 -0.53 11.56 -3.09
C ALA A 25 -1.70 12.53 -3.29
N ILE A 26 -2.93 12.03 -3.18
CA ILE A 26 -4.14 12.86 -3.26
C ILE A 26 -4.20 13.84 -2.07
N GLU A 27 -3.93 13.35 -0.86
CA GLU A 27 -4.01 14.16 0.36
C GLU A 27 -2.89 15.20 0.48
N THR A 28 -1.67 14.84 0.06
CA THR A 28 -0.47 15.68 0.24
C THR A 28 -0.08 16.49 -1.00
N GLY A 29 -0.69 16.21 -2.15
CA GLY A 29 -0.31 16.80 -3.44
C GLY A 29 1.07 16.38 -3.95
N GLN A 30 1.74 15.43 -3.29
CA GLN A 30 3.03 14.90 -3.75
C GLN A 30 2.85 13.81 -4.80
N SER A 31 3.80 13.69 -5.74
CA SER A 31 3.77 12.63 -6.74
C SER A 31 3.86 11.24 -6.10
N VAL A 32 3.01 10.32 -6.58
CA VAL A 32 2.95 8.92 -6.13
C VAL A 32 4.34 8.27 -6.13
N GLU A 33 5.12 8.47 -7.19
CA GLU A 33 6.47 7.90 -7.36
C GLU A 33 7.46 8.33 -6.25
N THR A 34 7.31 9.55 -5.75
CA THR A 34 8.13 10.08 -4.67
C THR A 34 7.77 9.41 -3.35
N ILE A 35 6.47 9.17 -3.11
CA ILE A 35 5.97 8.49 -1.93
C ILE A 35 6.33 7.00 -1.97
N GLU A 36 6.15 6.34 -3.11
CA GLU A 36 6.53 4.93 -3.30
C GLU A 36 8.03 4.72 -3.06
N ARG A 37 8.89 5.60 -3.59
CA ARG A 37 10.34 5.53 -3.30
C ARG A 37 10.63 5.67 -1.81
N LYS A 38 10.01 6.64 -1.12
CA LYS A 38 10.16 6.82 0.33
C LYS A 38 9.70 5.60 1.14
N LEU A 39 8.58 4.99 0.76
CA LEU A 39 8.04 3.78 1.40
C LEU A 39 8.93 2.55 1.16
N LYS A 40 9.44 2.39 -0.06
CA LYS A 40 10.37 1.30 -0.43
C LYS A 40 11.73 1.42 0.24
N LEU A 41 12.22 2.65 0.46
CA LEU A 41 13.49 2.93 1.14
C LEU A 41 13.47 2.61 2.65
N ARG A 42 12.35 2.09 3.18
CA ARG A 42 12.19 1.55 4.54
C ARG A 42 12.90 2.40 5.59
N SER A 43 12.54 3.68 5.68
CA SER A 43 12.94 4.49 6.82
C SER A 43 12.19 3.97 8.05
N SER A 44 12.91 3.21 8.88
CA SER A 44 12.51 2.49 10.10
C SER A 44 11.71 3.27 11.16
N LYS A 45 11.34 4.53 10.91
CA LYS A 45 10.76 5.45 11.90
C LYS A 45 9.48 4.91 12.56
N PHE A 46 8.74 4.03 11.89
CA PHE A 46 7.45 3.53 12.35
C PHE A 46 7.32 2.00 12.28
N LEU A 47 8.41 1.24 12.49
CA LEU A 47 8.36 -0.23 12.49
C LEU A 47 7.36 -0.81 13.53
N HIS A 48 7.02 -0.05 14.56
CA HIS A 48 6.09 -0.45 15.61
C HIS A 48 4.61 -0.22 15.23
N LEU A 49 4.33 0.50 14.12
CA LEU A 49 2.96 0.70 13.64
C LEU A 49 2.55 -0.52 12.80
N SER A 50 1.75 -1.38 13.41
CA SER A 50 0.99 -2.40 12.70
C SER A 50 -0.39 -1.84 12.35
N LEU A 51 -0.86 -2.06 11.12
CA LEU A 51 -2.24 -1.72 10.76
C LEU A 51 -3.18 -2.53 11.65
N ALA A 52 -4.01 -1.84 12.45
CA ALA A 52 -5.00 -2.48 13.31
C ALA A 52 -6.07 -3.17 12.45
N LYS A 53 -6.53 -4.34 12.92
CA LYS A 53 -7.46 -5.21 12.21
C LYS A 53 -8.91 -4.78 12.37
#